data_AF-A0A7V9PP17-F1
#
_entry.id   AF-A0A7V9PP17-F1
#
_cell.length_a   1.000
_cell.length_b   1.000
_cell.length_c   1.000
_cell.angle_alpha   90.00
_cell.angle_beta   90.00
_cell.angle_gamma   90.00
#
_symmetry.space_group_name_H-M   'P 1'
#
loop_
_entity.id
_entity.type
_entity.pdbx_description
1 polymer ?
#
loop_
_entity_poly.entity_id
_entity_poly.type
_entity_poly.pdbx_seq_one_letter_code
_entity_poly.pdbx_strand_id
1 'polypeptide(L)'
;MVADGYAVHYTALEPGIPVYSSDEVEVGRLESVADNYREHIFDGIVITTPAGDVRFVDAPEVGRTAERAVTLTITAAEAADLPAPEQGPPSFRANPRTGRVGRLLGGGWRRR
;
A
#
# COMPACT_ATOMS: atom_id res chain seq x y z
N MET A 1 15.63 3.39 -17.80
CA MET A 1 15.66 2.39 -16.69
C MET A 1 15.80 3.14 -15.38
N VAL A 2 14.81 3.00 -14.51
CA VAL A 2 14.80 3.60 -13.17
C VAL A 2 15.95 3.03 -12.33
N ALA A 3 16.73 3.89 -11.69
CA ALA A 3 17.77 3.47 -10.76
C ALA A 3 17.13 3.15 -9.40
N ASP A 4 16.66 1.93 -9.21
CA ASP A 4 15.82 1.49 -8.07
C ASP A 4 16.45 0.42 -7.16
N GLY A 5 17.59 -0.16 -7.56
CA GLY A 5 18.37 -1.10 -6.74
C GLY A 5 18.02 -2.58 -6.97
N TYR A 6 18.26 -3.41 -5.97
CA TYR A 6 17.98 -4.85 -6.07
C TYR A 6 16.48 -5.13 -5.96
N ALA A 7 16.05 -6.22 -6.60
CA ALA A 7 14.67 -6.68 -6.46
C ALA A 7 14.47 -7.20 -5.03
N VAL A 8 13.36 -6.80 -4.41
CA VAL A 8 13.00 -7.20 -3.04
C VAL A 8 11.58 -7.76 -3.03
N HIS A 9 11.29 -8.58 -2.03
CA HIS A 9 9.92 -9.04 -1.80
C HIS A 9 9.02 -7.86 -1.38
N TYR A 10 7.73 -7.88 -1.72
CA TYR A 10 6.81 -6.77 -1.43
C TYR A 10 6.71 -6.44 0.07
N THR A 11 6.95 -7.43 0.95
CA THR A 11 6.97 -7.24 2.41
C THR A 11 8.14 -6.41 2.91
N ALA A 12 9.17 -6.21 2.08
CA ALA A 12 10.35 -5.40 2.41
C ALA A 12 10.21 -3.95 1.93
N LEU A 13 9.11 -3.59 1.26
CA LEU A 13 8.91 -2.21 0.81
C LEU A 13 8.64 -1.28 1.98
N GLU A 14 9.29 -0.13 1.95
CA GLU A 14 9.09 0.94 2.92
C GLU A 14 8.12 2.00 2.35
N PRO A 15 7.19 2.53 3.16
CA PRO A 15 6.37 3.67 2.76
C PRO A 15 7.22 4.88 2.34
N GLY A 16 6.76 5.60 1.33
CA GLY A 16 7.36 6.83 0.81
C GLY A 16 8.32 6.63 -0.36
N ILE A 17 8.65 5.39 -0.73
CA ILE A 17 9.43 5.12 -1.95
C ILE A 17 8.64 5.54 -3.21
N PRO A 18 9.31 6.07 -4.24
CA PRO A 18 8.66 6.44 -5.49
C PRO A 18 8.09 5.22 -6.22
N VAL A 19 6.97 5.44 -6.89
CA VAL A 19 6.32 4.47 -7.77
C VAL A 19 6.32 5.04 -9.19
N TYR A 20 6.89 4.28 -10.12
CA TYR A 20 7.02 4.65 -11.52
C TYR A 20 6.09 3.81 -12.38
N SER A 21 5.51 4.41 -13.41
CA SER A 21 4.81 3.71 -14.48
C SER A 21 5.77 3.01 -15.45
N SER A 22 5.22 2.22 -16.37
CA SER A 22 6.00 1.53 -17.41
C SER A 22 6.67 2.47 -18.41
N ASP A 23 6.17 3.69 -18.55
CA ASP A 23 6.75 4.80 -19.32
C ASP A 23 7.72 5.68 -18.48
N GLU A 24 8.19 5.16 -17.34
CA GLU A 24 9.22 5.76 -16.46
C GLU A 24 8.82 7.11 -15.84
N VAL A 25 7.53 7.36 -15.67
CA VAL A 25 7.00 8.58 -15.02
C VAL A 25 6.66 8.29 -13.56
N GLU A 26 7.05 9.17 -12.63
CA GLU A 26 6.64 9.05 -11.22
C GLU A 26 5.13 9.33 -11.09
N VAL A 27 4.36 8.29 -10.74
CA VAL A 27 2.90 8.38 -10.58
C VAL A 27 2.48 8.65 -9.13
N GLY A 28 3.40 8.44 -8.19
CA GLY A 28 3.16 8.70 -6.77
C GLY A 28 4.21 8.07 -5.88
N ARG A 29 3.88 8.01 -4.59
CA ARG A 29 4.70 7.37 -3.56
C ARG A 29 3.91 6.27 -2.87
N LEU A 30 4.61 5.18 -2.51
CA LEU A 30 4.00 4.07 -1.81
C LEU A 30 3.49 4.54 -0.44
N GLU A 31 2.22 4.31 -0.15
CA GLU A 31 1.63 4.57 1.16
C GLU A 31 1.62 3.30 2.01
N SER A 32 1.10 2.21 1.45
CA SER A 32 1.06 0.90 2.11
C SER A 32 0.95 -0.23 1.10
N VAL A 33 1.37 -1.42 1.50
CA VAL A 33 1.12 -2.66 0.76
C VAL A 33 -0.22 -3.25 1.23
N ALA A 34 -1.06 -3.65 0.28
CA ALA A 34 -2.29 -4.39 0.56
C ALA A 34 -1.97 -5.88 0.53
N ASP A 35 -1.97 -6.51 1.70
CA ASP A 35 -1.77 -7.94 1.87
C ASP A 35 -2.84 -8.57 2.77
N ASN A 36 -3.39 -9.72 2.35
CA ASN A 36 -4.15 -10.56 3.26
C ASN A 36 -3.19 -11.31 4.18
N TYR A 37 -2.89 -10.71 5.33
CA TYR A 37 -1.93 -11.22 6.32
C TYR A 37 -2.15 -12.69 6.74
N ARG A 38 -3.39 -13.21 6.68
CA ARG A 38 -3.68 -14.61 7.06
C ARG A 38 -3.33 -15.61 5.97
N GLU A 39 -3.41 -15.17 4.71
CA GLU A 39 -3.25 -16.02 3.53
C GLU A 39 -1.95 -15.73 2.78
N HIS A 40 -1.21 -14.70 3.19
CA HIS A 40 0.02 -14.23 2.55
C HIS A 40 -0.17 -13.93 1.05
N ILE A 41 -1.36 -13.44 0.71
CA ILE A 41 -1.71 -13.04 -0.65
C ILE A 41 -1.39 -11.55 -0.78
N PHE A 42 -0.65 -11.24 -1.83
CA PHE A 42 -0.40 -9.87 -2.26
C PHE A 42 -1.57 -9.41 -3.13
N ASP A 43 -2.35 -8.46 -2.61
CA ASP A 43 -3.52 -7.92 -3.31
C ASP A 43 -3.15 -6.67 -4.12
N GLY A 44 -2.08 -5.96 -3.73
CA GLY A 44 -1.61 -4.79 -4.46
C GLY A 44 -0.93 -3.76 -3.58
N ILE A 45 -0.88 -2.53 -4.05
CA ILE A 45 -0.31 -1.40 -3.31
C ILE A 45 -1.24 -0.19 -3.31
N VAL A 46 -1.12 0.62 -2.27
CA VAL A 46 -1.78 1.91 -2.17
C VAL A 46 -0.72 2.99 -2.37
N ILE A 47 -0.99 3.93 -3.25
CA ILE A 47 -0.09 5.06 -3.55
C ILE A 47 -0.76 6.39 -3.26
N THR A 48 0.03 7.36 -2.82
CA THR A 48 -0.36 8.77 -2.79
C THR A 48 0.20 9.45 -4.04
N THR A 49 -0.67 10.05 -4.85
CA THR A 49 -0.25 10.80 -6.05
C THR A 49 0.37 12.15 -5.69
N PRO A 50 1.08 12.81 -6.62
CA PRO A 50 1.59 14.16 -6.40
C PRO A 50 0.51 15.20 -6.06
N ALA A 51 -0.74 14.95 -6.49
CA ALA A 51 -1.90 15.80 -6.15
C ALA A 51 -2.44 15.55 -4.73
N GLY A 52 -1.97 14.50 -4.04
CA GLY A 52 -2.43 14.11 -2.71
C GLY A 52 -3.59 13.12 -2.70
N ASP A 53 -4.03 12.64 -3.87
CA ASP A 53 -5.06 11.60 -3.95
C ASP A 53 -4.47 10.24 -3.58
N VAL A 54 -5.28 9.39 -2.97
CA VAL A 54 -4.91 8.00 -2.70
C VAL A 54 -5.50 7.11 -3.79
N ARG A 55 -4.68 6.24 -4.38
CA ARG A 55 -5.08 5.28 -5.43
C ARG A 55 -4.65 3.87 -5.07
N PHE A 56 -5.46 2.89 -5.46
CA PHE A 56 -5.13 1.47 -5.34
C PHE A 56 -4.65 0.93 -6.68
N VAL A 57 -3.53 0.20 -6.64
CA VAL A 57 -2.92 -0.49 -7.78
C VAL A 57 -3.00 -1.98 -7.50
N ASP A 58 -3.59 -2.75 -8.41
CA ASP A 58 -3.76 -4.19 -8.23
C ASP A 58 -2.42 -4.93 -8.40
N ALA A 59 -2.27 -6.09 -7.77
CA ALA A 59 -1.05 -6.90 -7.84
C ALA A 59 -0.55 -7.18 -9.28
N PRO A 60 -1.40 -7.50 -10.28
CA PRO A 60 -0.96 -7.71 -11.66
C PRO A 60 -0.35 -6.47 -12.32
N GLU A 61 -0.69 -5.28 -11.82
CA GLU A 61 -0.19 -4.00 -12.31
C GLU A 61 1.16 -3.63 -11.68
N VAL A 62 1.57 -4.32 -10.62
CA VAL A 62 2.88 -4.17 -9.96
C VAL A 62 3.90 -5.07 -10.64
N GLY A 63 4.73 -4.49 -11.51
CA GLY A 63 5.69 -5.23 -12.32
C GLY A 63 6.98 -5.59 -11.58
N ARG A 64 7.55 -4.63 -10.84
CA ARG A 64 8.80 -4.84 -10.11
C ARG A 64 8.82 -4.08 -8.79
N THR A 65 9.21 -4.78 -7.73
CA THR A 65 9.49 -4.22 -6.41
C THR A 65 10.99 -4.22 -6.15
N ALA A 66 11.53 -3.05 -5.80
CA ALA A 66 12.96 -2.87 -5.54
C ALA A 66 13.19 -2.05 -4.27
N GLU A 67 14.43 -2.06 -3.77
CA GLU A 67 14.81 -1.41 -2.50
C GLU A 67 14.41 0.07 -2.43
N ARG A 68 14.42 0.78 -3.56
CA ARG A 68 14.24 2.23 -3.60
C ARG A 68 13.10 2.70 -4.50
N ALA A 69 12.42 1.80 -5.20
CA ALA A 69 11.25 2.16 -6.01
C ALA A 69 10.39 0.93 -6.33
N VAL A 70 9.16 1.21 -6.76
CA VAL A 70 8.28 0.23 -7.41
C VAL A 70 8.05 0.66 -8.86
N THR A 71 8.04 -0.29 -9.77
CA THR A 71 7.73 -0.05 -11.19
C THR A 71 6.46 -0.82 -11.56
N LEU A 72 5.49 -0.11 -12.12
CA LEU A 72 4.23 -0.65 -12.60
C LEU A 72 4.36 -1.18 -14.03
N THR A 73 3.43 -2.05 -14.42
CA THR A 73 3.30 -2.54 -15.79
C THR A 73 2.45 -1.60 -16.65
N ILE A 74 1.62 -0.76 -16.03
CA ILE A 74 0.73 0.20 -16.68
C ILE A 74 1.40 1.56 -16.89
N THR A 75 0.90 2.32 -17.86
CA THR A 75 1.34 3.67 -18.19
C THR A 75 0.89 4.70 -17.15
N ALA A 76 1.50 5.88 -17.16
CA ALA A 76 1.08 6.97 -16.28
C ALA A 76 -0.37 7.43 -16.54
N ALA A 77 -0.83 7.35 -17.78
CA ALA A 77 -2.20 7.68 -18.15
C ALA A 77 -3.20 6.69 -17.52
N GLU A 78 -2.94 5.40 -17.63
CA GLU A 78 -3.76 4.35 -17.01
C GLU A 78 -3.72 4.47 -15.47
N ALA A 79 -2.55 4.76 -14.90
CA ALA A 79 -2.40 4.98 -13.46
C ALA A 79 -3.21 6.17 -12.94
N ALA A 80 -3.41 7.22 -13.75
CA ALA A 80 -4.21 8.38 -13.37
C ALA A 80 -5.71 8.04 -13.22
N ASP A 81 -6.18 7.05 -13.97
CA ASP A 81 -7.58 6.59 -13.98
C ASP A 81 -7.88 5.52 -12.92
N LEU A 82 -6.88 5.10 -12.13
CA LEU A 82 -7.06 4.12 -11.07
C LEU A 82 -8.09 4.57 -10.02
N PRO A 83 -8.87 3.62 -9.48
CA PRO A 83 -9.87 3.93 -8.48
C PRO A 83 -9.21 4.40 -7.18
N ALA A 84 -9.97 5.20 -6.41
CA ALA A 84 -9.67 5.38 -5.00
C ALA A 84 -9.72 4.01 -4.29
N PRO A 85 -8.87 3.76 -3.28
CA PRO A 85 -8.93 2.50 -2.53
C PRO A 85 -10.34 2.33 -1.96
N GLU A 86 -10.93 1.15 -2.16
CA GLU A 86 -12.16 0.82 -1.46
C GLU A 86 -11.90 0.87 0.05
N GLN A 87 -12.79 1.53 0.81
CA GLN A 87 -12.74 1.46 2.27
C GLN A 87 -13.11 0.04 2.69
N GLY A 88 -12.12 -0.84 2.78
CA GLY A 88 -12.28 -2.17 3.33
C GLY A 88 -12.86 -2.10 4.75
N PRO A 89 -13.53 -3.18 5.23
CA PRO A 89 -14.01 -3.23 6.60
C PRO A 89 -12.85 -2.96 7.57
N PRO A 90 -13.08 -2.21 8.66
CA PRO A 90 -12.01 -1.80 9.56
C PRO A 90 -11.21 -3.01 10.03
N SER A 91 -9.92 -3.04 9.69
CA SER A 91 -9.00 -4.09 10.13
C SER A 91 -8.66 -3.86 11.61
N PHE A 92 -9.33 -4.60 12.49
CA PHE A 92 -9.02 -4.57 13.92
C PHE A 92 -7.72 -5.32 14.18
N ARG A 93 -6.61 -4.60 14.35
CA ARG A 93 -5.38 -5.17 14.92
C ARG A 93 -5.61 -5.37 16.41
N ALA A 94 -5.90 -6.60 16.83
CA ALA A 94 -5.98 -6.93 18.25
C ALA A 94 -4.61 -6.64 18.90
N ASN A 95 -4.56 -5.66 19.80
CA ASN A 95 -3.39 -5.41 20.63
C ASN A 95 -3.38 -6.43 21.78
N PRO A 96 -2.51 -7.46 21.79
CA PRO A 96 -2.49 -8.46 22.85
C PRO A 96 -2.02 -7.89 24.20
N ARG A 97 -1.56 -6.63 24.26
CA ARG A 97 -1.21 -5.94 25.51
C ARG A 97 -2.40 -5.35 26.25
N THR A 98 -3.60 -5.34 25.67
CA THR A 98 -4.82 -5.04 26.43
C THR A 98 -5.22 -6.30 27.20
N GLY A 99 -4.56 -6.51 28.34
CA GLY A 99 -4.89 -7.57 29.29
C GLY A 99 -6.36 -7.56 29.70
N ARG A 100 -6.80 -8.69 30.25
CA ARG A 100 -8.19 -9.13 30.55
C ARG A 100 -9.08 -8.20 31.40
N VAL A 101 -8.72 -6.93 31.59
CA VAL A 101 -9.41 -5.97 32.48
C VAL A 101 -10.40 -5.07 31.73
N GLY A 102 -10.27 -4.90 30.41
CA GLY A 102 -11.11 -3.96 29.64
C GLY A 102 -12.52 -4.44 29.27
N ARG A 103 -12.88 -5.71 29.48
CA ARG A 103 -14.18 -6.27 29.06
C ARG A 103 -15.35 -5.97 30.00
N LEU A 104 -15.12 -5.30 31.13
CA LEU A 104 -16.15 -5.07 32.16
C LEU A 104 -16.56 -3.61 32.35
N LEU A 105 -15.85 -2.64 31.78
CA LEU A 105 -16.19 -1.23 31.94
C LEU A 105 -16.17 -0.54 30.58
N GLY A 106 -17.37 -0.39 30.01
CA GLY A 106 -17.58 0.37 28.78
C GLY A 106 -16.95 1.75 28.89
N GLY A 107 -15.96 2.01 28.03
CA GLY A 107 -15.30 3.30 28.02
C GLY A 107 -14.07 3.29 27.12
N GLY A 108 -14.14 4.04 26.02
CA GLY A 108 -12.94 4.45 25.29
C GLY A 108 -12.99 4.29 23.78
N TRP A 109 -14.09 4.65 23.11
CA TRP A 109 -14.03 4.91 21.67
C TRP A 109 -13.40 6.30 21.43
N ARG A 110 -12.21 6.31 20.85
CA ARG A 110 -11.61 7.50 20.24
C ARG A 110 -11.26 7.16 18.80
N ARG A 111 -11.96 7.83 17.88
CA ARG A 111 -11.66 7.84 16.44
C ARG A 111 -10.37 8.62 16.20
N ARG A 112 -9.53 8.12 15.31
CA ARG A 112 -8.72 8.95 14.43
C ARG A 112 -8.84 8.38 13.04
#